data_AF-A0A934HSG9-F1
#
_entry.id   AF-A0A934HSG9-F1
#
_cell.length_a   1.000
_cell.length_b   1.000
_cell.length_c   1.000
_cell.angle_alpha   90.00
_cell.angle_beta   90.00
_cell.angle_gamma   90.00
#
_symmetry.space_group_name_H-M   'P 1'
#
loop_
_entity.id
_entity.type
_entity.pdbx_description
1 polymer ?
#
loop_
_entity_poly.entity_id
_entity_poly.type
_entity_poly.pdbx_seq_one_letter_code
_entity_poly.pdbx_strand_id
1 'polypeptide(L)'
;MKREVCIFSNKKSCNDCGECEKCDLNANKKCNNCGKCLEMEGYDMKAIKIDEIIEDDLDSKEAKIELENNKEFVAPTTSENDMKEVEEEFEQREELYDEYIDDYEVIKEKEDEDVWNDNIEYIDDIDGLNELLEDEDKLKELTSEEFPGFIRFKGRNDYN
;
A
#
# COMPACT_ATOMS: atom_id res chain seq x y z
N MET A 1 -9.00 -3.84 20.03
CA MET A 1 -7.73 -4.32 19.47
C MET A 1 -6.62 -3.64 20.26
N LYS A 2 -5.76 -4.39 20.96
CA LYS A 2 -4.73 -3.80 21.83
C LYS A 2 -3.49 -3.52 20.99
N ARG A 3 -3.11 -2.25 20.84
CA ARG A 3 -1.92 -1.81 20.07
C ARG A 3 -0.92 -1.20 21.04
N GLU A 4 0.38 -1.32 20.78
CA GLU A 4 1.41 -0.70 21.61
C GLU A 4 1.61 0.78 21.25
N VAL A 5 1.48 1.11 19.96
CA VAL A 5 1.66 2.46 19.39
C VAL A 5 0.41 2.95 18.66
N CYS A 6 0.25 4.27 18.58
CA CYS A 6 -0.85 4.93 17.90
C CYS A 6 -0.69 4.83 16.37
N ILE A 7 -1.76 4.43 15.67
CA ILE A 7 -1.76 4.33 14.20
C ILE A 7 -1.57 5.69 13.51
N PHE A 8 -2.01 6.78 14.13
CA PHE A 8 -1.83 8.12 13.58
C PHE A 8 -0.47 8.72 13.92
N SER A 9 0.31 8.11 14.82
CA SER A 9 1.61 8.63 15.24
C SER A 9 2.45 7.56 15.92
N ASN A 10 3.49 7.10 15.23
CA ASN A 10 4.48 6.14 15.74
C ASN A 10 5.25 6.64 16.98
N LYS A 11 5.33 7.96 17.18
CA LYS A 11 5.97 8.58 18.37
C LYS A 11 5.11 8.51 19.63
N LYS A 12 3.86 8.01 19.56
CA LYS A 12 2.91 8.00 20.68
C LYS A 12 2.48 6.58 21.01
N SER A 13 2.53 6.21 22.29
CA SER A 13 1.93 4.97 22.78
C SER A 13 0.40 5.02 22.63
N CYS A 14 -0.21 3.87 22.32
CA CYS A 14 -1.66 3.78 22.27
C CYS A 14 -2.24 3.94 23.67
N ASN A 15 -3.21 4.84 23.81
CA ASN A 15 -3.94 5.08 25.07
C ASN A 15 -5.42 4.64 24.98
N ASP A 16 -5.75 3.79 24.01
CA ASP A 16 -7.08 3.27 23.75
C ASP A 16 -8.17 4.36 23.61
N CYS A 17 -7.83 5.51 23.01
CA CYS A 17 -8.78 6.62 22.81
C CYS A 17 -9.93 6.31 21.84
N GLY A 18 -9.78 5.29 20.98
CA GLY A 18 -10.80 4.86 20.03
C GLY A 18 -11.01 5.79 18.82
N GLU A 19 -10.24 6.88 18.69
CA GLU A 19 -10.36 7.81 17.54
C GLU A 19 -10.07 7.12 16.21
N CYS A 20 -9.12 6.18 16.18
CA CYS A 20 -8.79 5.39 15.00
C CYS A 20 -9.87 4.39 14.56
N GLU A 21 -10.93 4.23 15.35
CA GLU A 21 -12.08 3.38 15.00
C GLU A 21 -13.27 4.20 14.48
N LYS A 22 -13.16 5.53 14.39
CA LYS A 22 -14.26 6.40 13.92
C LYS A 22 -14.17 6.60 12.41
N CYS A 23 -15.33 6.79 11.77
CA CYS A 23 -15.40 7.11 10.36
C CYS A 23 -15.05 8.59 10.12
N ASP A 24 -14.16 8.86 9.18
CA ASP A 24 -13.74 10.23 8.83
C ASP A 24 -14.89 11.09 8.30
N LEU A 25 -15.88 10.48 7.64
CA LEU A 25 -17.07 11.18 7.15
C LEU A 25 -18.13 11.42 8.23
N ASN A 26 -18.16 10.58 9.27
CA ASN A 26 -19.18 10.66 10.30
C ASN A 26 -18.64 10.14 11.64
N ALA A 27 -18.28 11.07 12.52
CA ALA A 27 -17.73 10.78 13.84
C ALA A 27 -18.63 9.94 14.76
N ASN A 28 -19.94 9.84 14.48
CA ASN A 28 -20.87 8.99 15.23
C ASN A 28 -20.91 7.54 14.73
N LYS A 29 -20.27 7.23 13.59
CA LYS A 29 -20.23 5.89 12.99
C LYS A 29 -18.86 5.24 13.27
N LYS A 30 -18.89 3.98 13.71
CA LYS A 30 -17.68 3.13 13.73
C LYS A 30 -17.24 2.83 12.31
N CYS A 31 -15.96 3.06 12.01
CA CYS A 31 -15.39 2.74 10.71
C CYS A 31 -15.56 1.23 10.44
N ASN A 32 -16.18 0.91 9.31
CA ASN A 32 -16.37 -0.44 8.81
C ASN A 32 -15.58 -0.66 7.51
N ASN A 33 -14.53 0.14 7.30
CA ASN A 33 -13.65 0.10 6.15
C ASN A 33 -14.35 0.15 4.78
N CYS A 34 -15.47 0.89 4.68
CA CYS A 34 -16.29 0.93 3.46
C CYS A 34 -15.73 1.80 2.33
N GLY A 35 -14.53 2.37 2.43
CA GLY A 35 -13.89 3.15 1.37
C GLY A 35 -14.47 4.54 1.08
N LYS A 36 -15.74 4.83 1.40
CA LYS A 36 -16.43 6.10 1.07
C LYS A 36 -15.70 7.41 1.38
N CYS A 37 -14.83 7.44 2.41
CA CYS A 37 -14.03 8.62 2.71
C CYS A 37 -12.95 8.92 1.65
N LEU A 38 -12.62 7.95 0.79
CA LEU A 38 -11.63 8.05 -0.28
C LEU A 38 -12.26 8.48 -1.62
N GLU A 39 -13.59 8.45 -1.73
CA GLU A 39 -14.35 8.70 -2.97
C GLU A 39 -14.61 10.20 -3.24
N MET A 40 -13.92 11.11 -2.55
CA MET A 40 -14.27 12.54 -2.49
C MET A 40 -14.18 13.29 -3.83
N GLU A 41 -13.45 12.74 -4.81
CA GLU A 41 -13.24 13.35 -6.14
C GLU A 41 -14.05 12.67 -7.25
N GLY A 42 -15.02 11.81 -6.91
CA GLY A 42 -15.83 11.08 -7.89
C GLY A 42 -15.11 9.88 -8.53
N TYR A 43 -13.99 9.46 -7.93
CA TYR A 43 -13.26 8.23 -8.24
C TYR A 43 -13.28 7.34 -7.01
N ASP A 44 -13.49 6.04 -7.18
CA ASP A 44 -13.64 5.10 -6.05
C ASP A 44 -12.38 5.06 -5.15
N MET A 45 -11.20 5.24 -5.76
CA MET A 45 -9.91 5.44 -5.11
C MET A 45 -9.01 6.28 -6.04
N LYS A 46 -7.98 6.95 -5.51
CA LYS A 46 -6.94 7.57 -6.36
C LYS A 46 -6.24 6.47 -7.14
N ALA A 47 -6.64 6.27 -8.39
CA ALA A 47 -6.03 5.31 -9.30
C ALA A 47 -5.04 6.04 -10.21
N ILE A 48 -3.84 5.47 -10.33
CA ILE A 48 -2.89 5.88 -11.39
C ILE A 48 -3.24 5.03 -12.60
N LYS A 49 -3.67 5.68 -13.69
CA LYS A 49 -3.90 5.00 -14.96
C LYS A 49 -2.52 4.69 -15.58
N ILE A 50 -2.19 3.41 -15.68
CA ILE A 50 -1.02 2.96 -16.44
C ILE A 50 -1.47 2.79 -17.88
N ASP A 51 -0.97 3.62 -18.78
CA ASP A 51 -1.32 3.57 -20.21
C ASP A 51 -0.48 2.52 -20.96
N GLU A 52 0.78 2.32 -20.56
CA GLU A 52 1.71 1.39 -21.17
C GLU A 52 2.77 0.97 -20.14
N ILE A 53 3.21 -0.30 -20.19
CA ILE A 53 4.35 -0.80 -19.43
C ILE A 53 5.48 -0.96 -20.43
N ILE A 54 6.55 -0.18 -20.25
CA ILE A 54 7.73 -0.26 -21.13
C ILE A 54 8.70 -1.26 -20.48
N GLU A 55 8.83 -2.42 -21.09
CA GLU A 55 9.88 -3.39 -20.79
C GLU A 55 11.14 -3.00 -21.57
N ASP A 56 11.86 -1.99 -21.09
CA ASP A 56 13.21 -1.71 -21.56
C ASP A 56 14.19 -2.52 -20.69
N ASP A 57 14.98 -3.41 -21.32
CA ASP A 57 16.14 -4.12 -20.74
C ASP A 57 17.28 -3.16 -20.29
N LEU A 58 16.96 -1.90 -19.97
CA LEU A 58 17.88 -0.88 -19.48
C LEU A 58 17.83 -0.82 -17.95
N ASP A 59 17.97 -1.99 -17.34
CA ASP A 59 18.15 -2.14 -15.92
C ASP A 59 19.35 -1.30 -15.43
N SER A 60 19.10 -0.50 -14.39
CA SER A 60 20.04 0.05 -13.40
C SER A 60 20.77 1.38 -13.63
N LYS A 61 20.75 2.03 -14.82
CA LYS A 61 21.60 3.25 -15.02
C LYS A 61 20.85 4.57 -15.18
N GLU A 62 19.67 4.59 -15.80
CA GLU A 62 19.00 5.85 -16.15
C GLU A 62 18.11 6.39 -15.01
N ALA A 63 17.56 5.52 -14.16
CA ALA A 63 16.79 5.93 -12.98
C ALA A 63 17.57 6.80 -11.97
N LYS A 64 18.92 6.74 -11.98
CA LYS A 64 19.77 7.58 -11.12
C LYS A 64 19.84 9.04 -11.58
N ILE A 65 19.65 9.30 -12.88
CA ILE A 65 19.88 10.63 -13.48
C ILE A 65 18.70 11.58 -13.22
N GLU A 66 17.47 11.07 -13.13
CA GLU A 66 16.29 11.92 -12.89
C GLU A 66 16.15 12.41 -11.44
N LEU A 67 16.64 11.64 -10.46
CA LEU A 67 16.66 12.03 -9.05
C LEU A 67 17.61 13.19 -8.76
N GLU A 68 18.70 13.32 -9.51
CA GLU A 68 19.66 14.42 -9.36
C GLU A 68 19.11 15.75 -9.89
N ASN A 69 18.25 15.72 -10.91
CA ASN A 69 17.76 16.90 -11.59
C ASN A 69 16.57 17.59 -10.88
N ASN A 70 15.92 16.93 -9.92
CA ASN A 70 14.78 17.49 -9.18
C ASN A 70 15.15 18.21 -7.86
N LYS A 71 16.43 18.48 -7.60
CA LYS A 71 16.86 19.29 -6.44
C LYS A 71 16.59 20.80 -6.57
N GLU A 72 16.18 21.29 -7.75
CA GLU A 72 15.82 22.70 -7.97
C GLU A 72 14.30 22.96 -7.81
N PHE A 73 13.76 22.74 -6.62
CA PHE A 73 12.50 23.39 -6.22
C PHE A 73 12.71 24.13 -4.91
N VAL A 74 13.15 25.37 -5.03
CA VAL A 74 13.42 26.28 -3.90
C VAL A 74 12.10 26.78 -3.31
N ALA A 75 11.93 26.64 -2.00
CA ALA A 75 10.91 27.36 -1.22
C ALA A 75 11.58 28.15 -0.06
N PRO A 76 10.94 29.23 0.43
CA PRO A 76 11.57 30.52 0.66
C PRO A 76 12.11 30.76 2.09
N THR A 77 13.14 31.60 2.16
CA THR A 77 13.56 32.47 3.29
C THR A 77 13.19 32.01 4.71
N THR A 78 14.07 31.25 5.35
CA THR A 78 14.08 31.08 6.81
C THR A 78 15.53 31.19 7.32
N SER A 79 15.68 31.55 8.59
CA SER A 79 16.92 32.07 9.16
C SER A 79 18.01 30.99 9.31
N GLU A 80 19.28 31.37 9.40
CA GLU A 80 20.45 30.46 9.46
C GLU A 80 20.37 29.35 10.54
N ASN A 81 19.49 29.47 11.54
CA ASN A 81 19.27 28.44 12.55
C ASN A 81 18.32 27.32 12.09
N ASP A 82 17.40 27.60 11.16
CA ASP A 82 16.42 26.62 10.67
C ASP A 82 17.07 25.60 9.70
N MET A 83 18.26 25.91 9.16
CA MET A 83 18.95 25.09 8.16
C MET A 83 19.65 23.86 8.76
N LYS A 84 20.06 23.92 10.04
CA LYS A 84 20.72 22.80 10.72
C LYS A 84 19.76 21.71 11.15
N GLU A 85 18.55 22.07 11.58
CA GLU A 85 17.53 21.07 11.95
C GLU A 85 17.05 20.30 10.71
N VAL A 86 16.99 20.95 9.54
CA VAL A 86 16.62 20.30 8.27
C VAL A 86 17.72 19.37 7.76
N GLU A 87 19.00 19.71 7.93
CA GLU A 87 20.13 18.81 7.61
C GLU A 87 20.13 17.58 8.51
N GLU A 88 19.94 17.76 9.83
CA GLU A 88 19.89 16.64 10.79
C GLU A 88 18.67 15.72 10.55
N GLU A 89 17.50 16.26 10.20
CA GLU A 89 16.33 15.44 9.82
C GLU A 89 16.54 14.71 8.47
N PHE A 90 17.33 15.27 7.56
CA PHE A 90 17.62 14.64 6.27
C PHE A 90 18.62 13.48 6.43
N GLU A 91 19.69 13.66 7.20
CA GLU A 91 20.66 12.61 7.53
C GLU A 91 20.00 11.44 8.26
N GLN A 92 19.17 11.72 9.29
CA GLN A 92 18.43 10.67 10.01
C GLN A 92 17.46 9.91 9.11
N ARG A 93 16.95 10.55 8.05
CA ARG A 93 16.05 9.91 7.10
C ARG A 93 16.81 9.05 6.10
N GLU A 94 18.00 9.45 5.66
CA GLU A 94 18.86 8.58 4.84
C GLU A 94 19.32 7.35 5.61
N GLU A 95 19.78 7.50 6.86
CA GLU A 95 20.20 6.34 7.68
C GLU A 95 19.07 5.32 7.87
N LEU A 96 17.84 5.79 8.07
CA LEU A 96 16.65 4.93 8.20
C LEU A 96 16.31 4.22 6.87
N TYR A 97 16.57 4.87 5.73
CA TYR A 97 16.35 4.28 4.41
C TYR A 97 17.40 3.21 4.08
N ASP A 98 18.66 3.44 4.44
CA ASP A 98 19.74 2.47 4.26
C ASP A 98 19.51 1.21 5.12
N GLU A 99 19.06 1.36 6.37
CA GLU A 99 18.70 0.22 7.23
C GLU A 99 17.52 -0.59 6.65
N TYR A 100 16.54 0.08 6.05
CA TYR A 100 15.39 -0.58 5.39
C TYR A 100 15.77 -1.30 4.09
N ILE A 101 16.80 -0.82 3.39
CA ILE A 101 17.32 -1.46 2.17
C ILE A 101 18.14 -2.71 2.52
N ASP A 102 18.89 -2.71 3.61
CA ASP A 102 19.68 -3.89 4.06
C ASP A 102 18.78 -5.11 4.34
N ASP A 103 17.61 -4.91 4.97
CA ASP A 103 16.62 -5.98 5.17
C ASP A 103 16.02 -6.47 3.83
N TYR A 104 16.00 -5.63 2.80
CA TYR A 104 15.56 -5.99 1.44
C TYR A 104 16.66 -6.71 0.64
N GLU A 105 17.95 -6.46 0.91
CA GLU A 105 19.06 -7.19 0.28
C GLU A 105 19.12 -8.66 0.72
N VAL A 106 18.64 -9.01 1.92
CA VAL A 106 18.49 -10.41 2.36
C VAL A 106 17.47 -11.17 1.49
N ILE A 107 16.57 -10.46 0.80
CA ILE A 107 15.59 -11.07 -0.11
C ILE A 107 16.22 -11.32 -1.50
N LYS A 108 17.15 -10.47 -1.96
CA LYS A 108 17.81 -10.57 -3.28
C LYS A 108 18.63 -11.85 -3.49
N GLU A 109 19.12 -12.50 -2.43
CA GLU A 109 19.93 -13.72 -2.59
C GLU A 109 19.09 -14.99 -2.82
N LYS A 110 17.76 -14.90 -2.79
CA LYS A 110 16.89 -15.95 -3.32
C LYS A 110 16.34 -15.48 -4.66
N GLU A 111 17.05 -15.83 -5.72
CA GLU A 111 16.64 -15.78 -7.13
C GLU A 111 15.18 -15.31 -7.32
N ASP A 112 15.04 -14.02 -7.62
CA ASP A 112 13.80 -13.27 -7.87
C ASP A 112 13.02 -13.75 -9.12
N GLU A 113 13.18 -14.99 -9.59
CA GLU A 113 12.54 -15.40 -10.85
C GLU A 113 11.11 -15.97 -10.69
N ASP A 114 10.73 -16.67 -9.61
CA ASP A 114 9.49 -17.48 -9.69
C ASP A 114 8.51 -17.41 -8.50
N VAL A 115 8.83 -16.75 -7.38
CA VAL A 115 7.98 -16.84 -6.16
C VAL A 115 6.58 -16.24 -6.35
N TRP A 116 6.45 -15.20 -7.18
CA TRP A 116 5.17 -14.59 -7.52
C TRP A 116 4.54 -15.15 -8.79
N ASN A 117 5.32 -15.81 -9.65
CA ASN A 117 4.87 -16.19 -10.99
C ASN A 117 4.20 -17.57 -11.02
N ASP A 118 4.63 -18.50 -10.15
CA ASP A 118 4.20 -19.90 -10.25
C ASP A 118 2.79 -20.21 -9.71
N ASN A 119 2.22 -19.34 -8.86
CA ASN A 119 0.95 -19.63 -8.17
C ASN A 119 -0.15 -18.57 -8.39
N ILE A 120 0.04 -17.66 -9.34
CA ILE A 120 -0.96 -16.67 -9.73
C ILE A 120 -1.50 -17.07 -11.10
N GLU A 121 -2.76 -17.50 -11.14
CA GLU A 121 -3.50 -17.74 -12.38
C GLU A 121 -4.42 -16.54 -12.65
N TYR A 122 -4.49 -16.07 -13.89
CA TYR A 122 -5.42 -15.00 -14.24
C TYR A 122 -6.85 -15.54 -14.28
N ILE A 123 -7.82 -14.66 -14.06
CA ILE A 123 -9.25 -15.02 -14.09
C ILE A 123 -9.66 -15.64 -15.43
N ASP A 124 -9.05 -15.17 -16.52
CA ASP A 124 -9.30 -15.66 -17.88
C ASP A 124 -8.64 -17.02 -18.17
N ASP A 125 -7.67 -17.43 -17.36
CA ASP A 125 -7.01 -18.73 -17.51
C ASP A 125 -7.81 -19.87 -16.86
N ILE A 126 -8.73 -19.54 -15.95
CA ILE A 126 -9.56 -20.51 -15.24
C ILE A 126 -10.96 -20.55 -15.86
N ASP A 127 -11.26 -21.64 -16.56
CA ASP A 127 -12.57 -21.87 -17.19
C ASP A 127 -13.73 -21.69 -16.20
N GLY A 128 -14.65 -20.79 -16.55
CA GLY A 128 -15.86 -20.50 -15.78
C GLY A 128 -15.66 -19.60 -14.55
N LEU A 129 -14.43 -19.20 -14.21
CA LEU A 129 -14.19 -18.26 -13.12
C LEU A 129 -14.71 -16.86 -13.46
N ASN A 130 -14.50 -16.40 -14.70
CA ASN A 130 -15.03 -15.13 -15.17
C ASN A 130 -16.58 -15.11 -15.14
N GLU A 131 -17.23 -16.18 -15.61
CA GLU A 131 -18.69 -16.34 -15.54
C GLU A 131 -19.21 -16.34 -14.09
N LEU A 132 -18.47 -16.94 -13.15
CA LEU A 132 -18.81 -16.92 -11.73
C LEU A 132 -18.71 -15.52 -11.12
N LEU A 133 -17.74 -14.71 -11.55
CA LEU A 133 -17.56 -13.33 -11.08
C LEU A 133 -18.66 -12.40 -11.60
N GLU A 134 -19.17 -12.65 -12.81
CA GLU A 134 -20.31 -11.91 -13.38
C GLU A 134 -21.65 -12.26 -12.72
N ASP A 135 -21.80 -13.48 -12.18
CA ASP A 135 -23.00 -13.91 -11.45
C ASP A 135 -22.93 -13.52 -9.96
N GLU A 136 -23.35 -12.29 -9.67
CA GLU A 136 -23.29 -11.70 -8.33
C GLU A 136 -24.01 -12.53 -7.25
N ASP A 137 -25.09 -13.23 -7.61
CA ASP A 137 -25.88 -14.05 -6.68
C ASP A 137 -25.12 -15.33 -6.29
N LYS A 138 -24.54 -16.05 -7.27
CA LYS A 138 -23.73 -17.24 -7.00
C LYS A 138 -22.42 -16.90 -6.29
N LEU A 139 -21.79 -15.79 -6.67
CA LEU A 139 -20.54 -15.35 -6.05
C LEU A 139 -20.75 -15.07 -4.56
N LYS A 140 -21.83 -14.36 -4.20
CA LYS A 140 -22.19 -14.09 -2.79
C LYS A 140 -22.52 -15.35 -2.02
N GLU A 141 -23.07 -16.39 -2.65
CA GLU A 141 -23.35 -17.67 -1.99
C GLU A 141 -22.05 -18.36 -1.57
N LEU A 142 -21.09 -18.48 -2.49
CA LEU A 142 -19.86 -19.26 -2.35
C LEU A 142 -18.69 -18.51 -1.72
N THR A 143 -18.72 -17.18 -1.70
CA THR A 143 -17.59 -16.36 -1.26
C THR A 143 -17.97 -15.35 -0.17
N SER A 144 -16.96 -14.81 0.49
CA SER A 144 -17.03 -13.69 1.42
C SER A 144 -15.95 -12.66 1.05
N GLU A 145 -16.36 -11.41 0.82
CA GLU A 145 -15.43 -10.30 0.64
C GLU A 145 -14.95 -9.80 2.00
N GLU A 146 -13.64 -9.81 2.24
CA GLU A 146 -13.05 -9.30 3.48
C GLU A 146 -12.58 -7.84 3.34
N PHE A 147 -12.15 -7.45 2.13
CA PHE A 147 -11.79 -6.09 1.74
C PHE A 147 -12.25 -5.81 0.31
N PRO A 148 -12.42 -4.54 -0.10
CA PRO A 148 -12.77 -4.19 -1.48
C PRO A 148 -11.84 -4.89 -2.49
N GLY A 149 -12.41 -5.79 -3.30
CA GLY A 149 -11.66 -6.56 -4.31
C GLY A 149 -10.90 -7.78 -3.78
N PHE A 150 -10.94 -8.06 -2.47
CA PHE A 150 -10.34 -9.25 -1.87
C PHE A 150 -11.43 -10.23 -1.43
N ILE A 151 -11.65 -11.23 -2.27
CA ILE A 151 -12.73 -12.21 -2.16
C ILE A 151 -12.15 -13.56 -1.72
N ARG A 152 -12.72 -14.15 -0.67
CA ARG A 152 -12.33 -15.48 -0.17
C ARG A 152 -13.47 -16.45 -0.36
N PHE A 153 -13.19 -17.66 -0.85
CA PHE A 153 -14.17 -18.74 -0.83
C PHE A 153 -14.55 -19.13 0.61
N LYS A 154 -15.85 -19.30 0.84
CA LYS A 154 -16.36 -19.90 2.08
C LYS A 154 -16.05 -21.39 2.03
N GLY A 155 -14.88 -21.78 2.51
CA GLY A 155 -14.50 -23.19 2.54
C GLY A 155 -15.55 -24.06 3.23
N ARG A 156 -15.75 -25.29 2.75
CA ARG A 156 -16.17 -26.37 3.66
C ARG A 156 -15.06 -26.50 4.72
N ASN A 157 -15.43 -26.56 5.99
CA ASN A 157 -14.51 -26.88 7.08
C ASN A 157 -13.95 -28.29 6.87
N ASP A 158 -12.88 -28.42 6.09
CA ASP A 158 -12.13 -29.66 5.91
C ASP A 158 -10.80 -29.59 6.68
N TYR A 159 -10.88 -29.25 7.97
CA TYR A 159 -9.82 -29.57 8.93
C TYR A 159 -10.19 -30.87 9.65
N ASN A 160 -9.68 -32.00 9.16
CA ASN A 160 -9.46 -33.22 9.94
C ASN A 160 -7.96 -33.48 10.05
#